data_AF-A0A0A1TJA9-F1
#
_entry.id   AF-A0A0A1TJA9-F1
#
_cell.length_a   1.000
_cell.length_b   1.000
_cell.length_c   1.000
_cell.angle_alpha   90.00
_cell.angle_beta   90.00
_cell.angle_gamma   90.00
#
_symmetry.space_group_name_H-M   'P 1'
#
loop_
_entity.id
_entity.type
_entity.pdbx_description
1 polymer ?
#
loop_
_entity_poly.entity_id
_entity_poly.type
_entity_poly.pdbx_seq_one_letter_code
_entity_poly.pdbx_strand_id
1 'polypeptide(L)'
;MCALASISYADASGRNYLVDDGFSYKWADQASVLVLSELMSPTENTLVSLINLTLFWYCQGHWKRSFVLGLNCIGVIRVLGLEDLVSNNEASLTAEISRRRLWGALILSITSGRDDVLTMTGPVMQALPLPCDDDAFARGEVSLPLLTMTDNGRSPSFFAEFIRIFNLWQAVHMFVQDTKLHGDDKSTKMQSLDARLHEWNRNLPSRFLLTPSNIGSASSVIVAQIVLLHIHFHQCLCVLHSSVVPLFTFGAASDVQPHFQSVSAQLCFDHANQISSTFELALDWCTSHAYGFVGYAAYCATAIQLPFLQCSDETISLRALANIAVNNRVIHGVAKRWRFVAGLEKHIKVLRQYHESYGSTLADRPVGLPSSQLNESNGSFTRTRASILTHNDLIFSTKSLPDDDNDSQHLNVDKELEEWLQNQAMFTQHFGDSDYMQCGLLLEPFYLLDDLNVFPS
;
A
#
# COMPACT_ATOMS: atom_id res chain seq x y z
N MET A 1 -11.99 -19.59 2.59
CA MET A 1 -12.32 -18.78 3.78
C MET A 1 -11.45 -19.13 4.99
N CYS A 2 -11.45 -20.36 5.50
CA CYS A 2 -10.67 -20.72 6.71
C CYS A 2 -9.18 -20.37 6.62
N ALA A 3 -8.52 -20.67 5.50
CA ALA A 3 -7.12 -20.31 5.27
C ALA A 3 -6.87 -18.80 5.40
N LEU A 4 -7.66 -17.96 4.71
CA LEU A 4 -7.52 -16.51 4.77
C LEU A 4 -7.84 -15.95 6.18
N ALA A 5 -8.92 -16.41 6.80
CA ALA A 5 -9.32 -15.98 8.13
C ALA A 5 -8.26 -16.30 9.19
N SER A 6 -7.58 -17.45 9.04
CA SER A 6 -6.53 -17.87 9.97
C SER A 6 -5.34 -16.90 10.05
N ILE A 7 -5.10 -16.09 9.00
CA ILE A 7 -4.03 -15.06 9.01
C ILE A 7 -4.30 -13.99 10.07
N SER A 8 -5.57 -13.69 10.34
CA SER A 8 -5.97 -12.66 11.31
C SER A 8 -6.42 -13.25 12.64
N TYR A 9 -6.33 -14.56 12.80
CA TYR A 9 -6.70 -15.24 14.04
C TYR A 9 -5.47 -15.39 14.94
N ALA A 10 -5.58 -14.81 16.13
CA ALA A 10 -4.66 -15.04 17.23
C ALA A 10 -5.42 -15.70 18.39
N ASP A 11 -4.78 -16.66 19.07
CA ASP A 11 -5.36 -17.24 20.28
C ASP A 11 -5.28 -16.26 21.47
N ALA A 12 -5.79 -16.68 22.63
CA ALA A 12 -5.78 -15.86 23.85
C ALA A 12 -4.36 -15.47 24.33
N SER A 13 -3.32 -16.17 23.86
CA SER A 13 -1.91 -15.86 24.12
C SER A 13 -1.27 -15.01 23.01
N GLY A 14 -2.04 -14.59 22.00
CA GLY A 14 -1.54 -13.85 20.85
C GLY A 14 -0.79 -14.71 19.83
N ARG A 15 -0.80 -16.04 19.95
CA ARG A 15 -0.15 -16.96 18.99
C ARG A 15 -1.04 -17.23 17.78
N ASN A 16 -0.42 -17.25 16.60
CA ASN A 16 -1.08 -17.55 15.34
C ASN A 16 -0.86 -19.03 14.96
N TYR A 17 -1.16 -19.96 15.87
CA TYR A 17 -0.83 -21.38 15.70
C TYR A 17 -1.43 -22.00 14.41
N LEU A 18 -2.56 -21.48 13.91
CA LEU A 18 -3.13 -21.93 12.63
C LEU A 18 -2.21 -21.67 11.43
N VAL A 19 -1.42 -20.60 11.49
CA VAL A 19 -0.40 -20.28 10.49
C VAL A 19 0.90 -20.99 10.84
N ASP A 20 1.34 -20.88 12.09
CA ASP A 20 2.65 -21.38 12.54
C ASP A 20 2.77 -22.92 12.44
N ASP A 21 1.68 -23.65 12.71
CA ASP A 21 1.62 -25.10 12.61
C ASP A 21 1.25 -25.60 11.19
N GLY A 22 1.11 -24.67 10.23
CA GLY A 22 0.87 -24.98 8.81
C GLY A 22 -0.55 -25.43 8.45
N PHE A 23 -1.54 -25.26 9.33
CA PHE A 23 -2.94 -25.58 9.00
C PHE A 23 -3.50 -24.70 7.88
N SER A 24 -3.18 -23.40 7.92
CA SER A 24 -3.60 -22.41 6.93
C SER A 24 -3.17 -22.82 5.51
N TYR A 25 -1.92 -23.28 5.37
CA TYR A 25 -1.33 -23.79 4.14
C TYR A 25 -2.04 -25.04 3.63
N LYS A 26 -2.27 -26.03 4.50
CA LYS A 26 -3.00 -27.26 4.13
C LYS A 26 -4.40 -26.95 3.60
N TRP A 27 -5.12 -26.04 4.25
CA TRP A 27 -6.44 -25.62 3.79
C TRP A 27 -6.37 -24.87 2.45
N ALA A 28 -5.38 -24.00 2.27
CA ALA A 28 -5.20 -23.26 1.03
C ALA A 28 -4.82 -24.17 -0.13
N ASP A 29 -3.94 -25.15 0.07
CA ASP A 29 -3.54 -26.14 -0.94
C ASP A 29 -4.74 -26.99 -1.37
N GLN A 30 -5.49 -27.54 -0.41
CA GLN A 30 -6.69 -28.32 -0.70
C GLN A 30 -7.74 -27.50 -1.47
N ALA A 31 -8.02 -26.28 -1.02
CA ALA A 31 -8.96 -25.39 -1.70
C ALA A 31 -8.46 -24.99 -3.11
N SER A 32 -7.15 -24.84 -3.31
CA SER A 32 -6.54 -24.55 -4.61
C SER A 32 -6.75 -25.70 -5.59
N VAL A 33 -6.58 -26.95 -5.14
CA VAL A 33 -6.85 -28.13 -5.98
C VAL A 33 -8.33 -28.19 -6.39
N LEU A 34 -9.24 -27.99 -5.43
CA LEU A 34 -10.68 -28.03 -5.68
C LEU A 34 -11.11 -26.97 -6.69
N VAL A 35 -10.72 -25.70 -6.48
CA VAL A 35 -11.13 -24.60 -7.36
C VAL A 35 -10.56 -24.76 -8.78
N LEU A 36 -9.34 -25.27 -8.92
CA LEU A 36 -8.73 -25.51 -10.23
C LEU A 36 -9.43 -26.65 -10.99
N SER A 37 -9.97 -27.65 -10.28
CA SER A 37 -10.74 -28.73 -10.90
C SER A 37 -12.10 -28.28 -11.47
N GLU A 38 -12.63 -27.15 -11.00
CA GLU A 38 -13.89 -26.57 -11.45
C GLU A 38 -13.75 -25.61 -12.64
N LEU A 39 -12.52 -25.28 -13.07
CA LEU A 39 -12.30 -24.23 -14.08
C LEU A 39 -12.92 -24.51 -15.46
N MET A 40 -13.21 -25.77 -15.77
CA MET A 40 -13.87 -26.14 -17.03
C MET A 40 -15.38 -25.83 -17.03
N SER A 41 -15.98 -25.60 -15.86
CA SER A 41 -17.37 -25.22 -15.68
C SER A 41 -17.49 -24.28 -14.48
N PRO A 42 -16.90 -23.07 -14.55
CA PRO A 42 -16.75 -22.23 -13.38
C PRO A 42 -18.09 -21.64 -12.95
N THR A 43 -18.18 -21.27 -11.68
CA THR A 43 -19.31 -20.53 -11.10
C THR A 43 -18.81 -19.25 -10.43
N GLU A 44 -19.73 -18.37 -10.01
CA GLU A 44 -19.34 -17.22 -9.19
C GLU A 44 -18.70 -17.62 -7.84
N ASN A 45 -19.01 -18.82 -7.31
CA ASN A 45 -18.34 -19.33 -6.11
C ASN A 45 -16.89 -19.75 -6.40
N THR A 46 -16.63 -20.25 -7.62
CA THR A 46 -15.27 -20.49 -8.12
C THR A 46 -14.49 -19.16 -8.13
N LEU A 47 -15.10 -18.07 -8.62
CA LEU A 47 -14.50 -16.72 -8.61
C LEU A 47 -14.16 -16.24 -7.19
N VAL A 48 -15.12 -16.33 -6.25
CA VAL A 48 -14.88 -15.95 -4.85
C VAL A 48 -13.76 -16.77 -4.21
N SER A 49 -13.68 -18.06 -4.52
CA SER A 49 -12.62 -18.94 -4.02
C SER A 49 -11.24 -18.52 -4.56
N LEU A 50 -11.15 -18.23 -5.86
CA LEU A 50 -9.93 -17.72 -6.49
C LEU A 50 -9.47 -16.40 -5.85
N ILE A 51 -10.36 -15.41 -5.68
CA ILE A 51 -10.03 -14.12 -5.03
C ILE A 51 -9.42 -14.33 -3.64
N ASN A 52 -10.07 -15.14 -2.81
CA ASN A 52 -9.61 -15.39 -1.44
C ASN A 52 -8.28 -16.14 -1.40
N LEU A 53 -8.06 -17.10 -2.30
CA LEU A 53 -6.81 -17.84 -2.38
C LEU A 53 -5.68 -16.97 -2.93
N THR A 54 -5.93 -16.15 -3.95
CA THR A 54 -4.97 -15.17 -4.45
C THR A 54 -4.49 -14.26 -3.32
N LEU A 55 -5.42 -13.72 -2.53
CA LEU A 55 -5.09 -12.88 -1.39
C LEU A 55 -4.28 -13.66 -0.33
N PHE A 56 -4.72 -14.87 0.04
CA PHE A 56 -4.00 -15.72 0.99
C PHE A 56 -2.55 -15.94 0.57
N TRP A 57 -2.33 -16.43 -0.65
CA TRP A 57 -0.98 -16.73 -1.15
C TRP A 57 -0.13 -15.47 -1.30
N TYR A 58 -0.75 -14.33 -1.64
CA TYR A 58 -0.06 -13.04 -1.66
C TYR A 58 0.43 -12.65 -0.27
N CYS A 59 -0.45 -12.70 0.75
CA CYS A 59 -0.09 -12.40 2.14
C CYS A 59 1.07 -13.27 2.62
N GLN A 60 1.05 -14.55 2.26
CA GLN A 60 2.05 -15.54 2.63
C GLN A 60 3.34 -15.49 1.78
N GLY A 61 3.46 -14.57 0.82
CA GLY A 61 4.68 -14.42 0.01
C GLY A 61 4.83 -15.43 -1.13
N HIS A 62 3.83 -16.28 -1.38
CA HIS A 62 3.83 -17.19 -2.52
C HIS A 62 3.25 -16.49 -3.75
N TRP A 63 3.96 -15.46 -4.22
CA TRP A 63 3.45 -14.55 -5.24
C TRP A 63 3.20 -15.22 -6.58
N LYS A 64 3.97 -16.26 -6.95
CA LYS A 64 3.71 -17.06 -8.16
C LYS A 64 2.36 -17.78 -8.12
N ARG A 65 2.02 -18.42 -6.99
CA ARG A 65 0.71 -19.08 -6.80
C ARG A 65 -0.42 -18.05 -6.81
N SER A 66 -0.23 -16.95 -6.08
CA SER A 66 -1.16 -15.83 -6.07
C SER A 66 -1.42 -15.31 -7.50
N PHE A 67 -0.35 -15.12 -8.27
CA PHE A 67 -0.37 -14.63 -9.65
C PHE A 67 -1.16 -15.55 -10.59
N VAL A 68 -0.93 -16.86 -10.51
CA VAL A 68 -1.65 -17.86 -11.33
C VAL A 68 -3.13 -17.87 -10.99
N LEU A 69 -3.48 -17.87 -9.70
CA LEU A 69 -4.88 -17.87 -9.28
C LEU A 69 -5.60 -16.57 -9.68
N GLY A 70 -4.91 -15.42 -9.56
CA GLY A 70 -5.45 -14.12 -9.95
C GLY A 70 -5.74 -14.03 -11.45
N LEU A 71 -4.92 -14.65 -12.30
CA LEU A 71 -5.19 -14.75 -13.74
C LEU A 71 -6.49 -15.51 -14.04
N ASN A 72 -6.74 -16.58 -13.30
CA ASN A 72 -7.94 -17.38 -13.48
C ASN A 72 -9.21 -16.60 -13.11
N CYS A 73 -9.15 -15.62 -12.19
CA CYS A 73 -10.29 -14.75 -11.91
C CYS A 73 -10.80 -14.04 -13.18
N ILE A 74 -9.89 -13.49 -13.99
CA ILE A 74 -10.26 -12.78 -15.22
C ILE A 74 -10.87 -13.74 -16.25
N GLY A 75 -10.31 -14.94 -16.39
CA GLY A 75 -10.88 -15.99 -17.23
C GLY A 75 -12.31 -16.34 -16.82
N VAL A 76 -12.53 -16.53 -15.52
CA VAL A 76 -13.87 -16.86 -14.96
C VAL A 76 -14.87 -15.73 -15.19
N ILE A 77 -14.50 -14.46 -14.97
CA ILE A 77 -15.37 -13.31 -15.24
C ILE A 77 -15.87 -13.32 -16.69
N ARG A 78 -14.96 -13.54 -17.65
CA ARG A 78 -15.28 -13.55 -19.08
C ARG A 78 -16.14 -14.75 -19.47
N VAL A 79 -15.85 -15.94 -18.95
CA VAL A 79 -16.65 -17.15 -19.21
C VAL A 79 -18.08 -17.02 -18.66
N LEU A 80 -18.22 -16.38 -17.49
CA LEU A 80 -19.53 -16.14 -16.88
C LEU A 80 -20.30 -14.97 -17.49
N GLY A 81 -19.66 -14.15 -18.35
CA GLY A 81 -20.30 -12.96 -18.91
C GLY A 81 -20.75 -11.94 -17.85
N LEU A 82 -20.05 -11.86 -16.71
CA LEU A 82 -20.48 -11.01 -15.59
C LEU A 82 -20.54 -9.53 -15.96
N GLU A 83 -19.70 -9.09 -16.90
CA GLU A 83 -19.67 -7.71 -17.39
C GLU A 83 -21.00 -7.31 -18.03
N ASP A 84 -21.53 -8.16 -18.91
CA ASP A 84 -22.81 -7.93 -19.59
C ASP A 84 -23.99 -8.06 -18.63
N LEU A 85 -23.94 -9.04 -17.71
CA LEU A 85 -24.97 -9.26 -16.70
C LEU A 85 -25.11 -8.04 -15.76
N VAL A 86 -23.97 -7.53 -15.29
CA VAL A 86 -23.89 -6.44 -14.30
C VAL A 86 -24.22 -5.08 -14.94
N SER A 87 -23.95 -4.92 -16.24
CA SER A 87 -24.23 -3.70 -17.01
C SER A 87 -25.72 -3.44 -17.26
N ASN A 88 -26.58 -4.44 -17.10
CA ASN A 88 -28.03 -4.30 -17.29
C ASN A 88 -28.73 -3.50 -16.17
N ASN A 89 -27.99 -2.98 -15.19
CA ASN A 89 -28.52 -2.20 -14.06
C ASN A 89 -29.66 -2.91 -13.30
N GLU A 90 -29.65 -4.25 -13.28
CA GLU A 90 -30.66 -5.02 -12.57
C GLU A 90 -30.55 -4.75 -11.05
N ALA A 91 -31.69 -4.41 -10.45
CA ALA A 91 -31.81 -4.03 -9.04
C ALA A 91 -32.24 -5.22 -8.16
N SER A 92 -31.66 -6.40 -8.39
CA SER A 92 -31.91 -7.59 -7.58
C SER A 92 -30.74 -7.87 -6.63
N LEU A 93 -31.01 -8.50 -5.49
CA LEU A 93 -29.96 -8.87 -4.54
C LEU A 93 -28.90 -9.77 -5.18
N THR A 94 -29.32 -10.69 -6.06
CA THR A 94 -28.42 -11.56 -6.83
C THR A 94 -27.50 -10.73 -7.72
N ALA A 95 -28.05 -9.76 -8.47
CA ALA A 95 -27.25 -8.88 -9.32
C ALA A 95 -26.26 -8.03 -8.51
N GLU A 96 -26.64 -7.56 -7.32
CA GLU A 96 -25.75 -6.82 -6.41
C GLU A 96 -24.61 -7.70 -5.87
N ILE A 97 -24.89 -8.98 -5.55
CA ILE A 97 -23.85 -9.95 -5.17
C ILE A 97 -22.85 -10.14 -6.32
N SER A 98 -23.33 -10.36 -7.54
CA SER A 98 -22.49 -10.50 -8.74
C SER A 98 -21.66 -9.24 -9.00
N ARG A 99 -22.24 -8.04 -8.82
CA ARG A 99 -21.57 -6.74 -8.95
C ARG A 99 -20.41 -6.59 -7.97
N ARG A 100 -20.62 -6.92 -6.68
CA ARG A 100 -19.56 -6.88 -5.65
C ARG A 100 -18.45 -7.89 -5.93
N ARG A 101 -18.79 -9.09 -6.44
CA ARG A 101 -17.80 -10.11 -6.84
C ARG A 101 -16.96 -9.67 -8.04
N LEU A 102 -17.60 -9.08 -9.05
CA LEU A 102 -16.92 -8.49 -10.20
C LEU A 102 -15.91 -7.42 -9.75
N TRP A 103 -16.36 -6.43 -8.97
CA TRP A 103 -15.47 -5.37 -8.47
C TRP A 103 -14.33 -5.90 -7.60
N GLY A 104 -14.59 -6.89 -6.74
CA GLY A 104 -13.56 -7.54 -5.94
C GLY A 104 -12.45 -8.16 -6.81
N ALA A 105 -12.83 -8.82 -7.91
CA ALA A 105 -11.86 -9.39 -8.83
C ALA A 105 -11.12 -8.34 -9.66
N LEU A 106 -11.80 -7.27 -10.10
CA LEU A 106 -11.18 -6.17 -10.84
C LEU A 106 -10.16 -5.40 -9.99
N ILE A 107 -10.50 -5.07 -8.74
CA ILE A 107 -9.57 -4.44 -7.79
C ILE A 107 -8.33 -5.32 -7.61
N LEU A 108 -8.52 -6.62 -7.39
CA LEU A 108 -7.41 -7.57 -7.22
C LEU A 108 -6.48 -7.58 -8.45
N SER A 109 -7.05 -7.54 -9.66
CA SER A 109 -6.26 -7.47 -10.89
C SER A 109 -5.45 -6.18 -10.97
N ILE A 110 -6.07 -5.03 -10.68
CA ILE A 110 -5.40 -3.72 -10.71
C ILE A 110 -4.30 -3.65 -9.64
N THR A 111 -4.54 -4.15 -8.42
CA THR A 111 -3.51 -4.19 -7.36
C THR A 111 -2.27 -4.96 -7.77
N SER A 112 -2.38 -5.93 -8.69
CA SER A 112 -1.27 -6.79 -9.09
C SER A 112 -0.30 -6.13 -10.09
N GLY A 113 -0.47 -4.85 -10.41
CA GLY A 113 0.46 -4.07 -11.24
C GLY A 113 0.52 -4.51 -12.71
N ARG A 114 -0.54 -5.14 -13.22
CA ARG A 114 -0.56 -5.67 -14.60
C ARG A 114 -1.27 -4.73 -15.56
N ASP A 115 -0.55 -4.39 -16.61
CA ASP A 115 -1.00 -3.48 -17.67
C ASP A 115 -1.48 -4.23 -18.94
N ASP A 116 -1.60 -5.55 -18.88
CA ASP A 116 -1.86 -6.37 -20.07
C ASP A 116 -3.35 -6.56 -20.39
N VAL A 117 -3.65 -6.43 -21.70
CA VAL A 117 -4.69 -6.93 -22.64
C VAL A 117 -5.85 -7.82 -22.11
N LEU A 118 -5.68 -8.48 -20.97
CA LEU A 118 -6.67 -9.28 -20.26
C LEU A 118 -7.58 -8.44 -19.34
N THR A 119 -7.14 -7.27 -18.90
CA THR A 119 -7.99 -6.36 -18.09
C THR A 119 -9.05 -5.67 -18.94
N MET A 120 -10.22 -5.41 -18.34
CA MET A 120 -11.27 -4.62 -18.99
C MET A 120 -10.74 -3.24 -19.37
N THR A 121 -11.14 -2.74 -20.55
CA THR A 121 -10.73 -1.39 -20.97
C THR A 121 -11.28 -0.33 -20.01
N GLY A 122 -10.51 0.75 -19.81
CA GLY A 122 -10.88 1.85 -18.91
C GLY A 122 -12.32 2.39 -19.12
N PRO A 123 -12.78 2.63 -20.37
CA PRO A 123 -14.14 3.09 -20.63
C PRO A 123 -15.22 2.10 -20.18
N VAL A 124 -15.03 0.79 -20.38
CA VAL A 124 -16.02 -0.21 -19.96
C VAL A 124 -16.08 -0.28 -18.43
N MET A 125 -14.94 -0.25 -17.75
CA MET A 125 -14.90 -0.23 -16.29
C MET A 125 -15.58 1.03 -15.70
N GLN A 126 -15.47 2.18 -16.37
CA GLN A 126 -16.13 3.42 -15.92
C GLN A 126 -17.65 3.36 -16.04
N ALA A 127 -18.18 2.60 -16.99
CA ALA A 127 -19.62 2.41 -17.20
C ALA A 127 -20.24 1.36 -16.26
N LEU A 128 -19.42 0.55 -15.58
CA LEU A 128 -19.93 -0.45 -14.65
C LEU A 128 -20.60 0.21 -13.44
N PRO A 129 -21.75 -0.30 -12.98
CA PRO A 129 -22.40 0.25 -11.80
C PRO A 129 -21.63 -0.16 -10.55
N LEU A 130 -21.48 0.79 -9.64
CA LEU A 130 -20.87 0.63 -8.34
C LEU A 130 -21.81 -0.11 -7.39
N PRO A 131 -21.27 -0.76 -6.34
CA PRO A 131 -22.07 -1.34 -5.28
C PRO A 131 -23.05 -0.33 -4.68
N CYS A 132 -24.25 -0.81 -4.35
CA CYS A 132 -25.25 -0.01 -3.67
C CYS A 132 -24.88 0.22 -2.18
N ASP A 133 -25.70 0.99 -1.47
CA ASP A 133 -25.51 1.25 -0.04
C ASP A 133 -25.32 -0.03 0.78
N ASP A 134 -24.32 -0.02 1.67
CA ASP A 134 -23.91 -1.22 2.41
C ASP A 134 -24.91 -1.61 3.50
N ASP A 135 -25.60 -0.62 4.10
CA ASP A 135 -26.60 -0.89 5.11
C ASP A 135 -27.88 -1.48 4.48
N ALA A 136 -28.28 -0.99 3.31
CA ALA A 136 -29.35 -1.60 2.51
C ALA A 136 -29.00 -3.03 2.07
N PHE A 137 -27.79 -3.23 1.54
CA PHE A 137 -27.33 -4.56 1.16
C PHE A 137 -27.34 -5.55 2.34
N ALA A 138 -26.91 -5.12 3.53
CA ALA A 138 -26.95 -5.92 4.75
C ALA A 138 -28.38 -6.31 5.18
N ARG A 139 -29.40 -5.53 4.79
CA ARG A 139 -30.82 -5.87 4.98
C ARG A 139 -31.40 -6.73 3.85
N GLY A 140 -30.62 -7.06 2.83
CA GLY A 140 -31.07 -7.79 1.64
C GLY A 140 -31.78 -6.90 0.61
N GLU A 141 -31.56 -5.59 0.67
CA GLU A 141 -32.15 -4.59 -0.21
C GLU A 141 -31.12 -4.06 -1.22
N VAL A 142 -31.58 -3.50 -2.35
CA VAL A 142 -30.73 -2.80 -3.32
C VAL A 142 -31.20 -1.36 -3.44
N SER A 143 -30.34 -0.43 -3.02
CA SER A 143 -30.63 1.01 -3.11
C SER A 143 -30.46 1.52 -4.54
N LEU A 144 -31.46 2.26 -5.03
CA LEU A 144 -31.47 2.92 -6.34
C LEU A 144 -31.39 4.45 -6.19
N PRO A 145 -30.85 5.17 -7.19
CA PRO A 145 -30.27 4.67 -8.44
C PRO A 145 -28.88 4.03 -8.23
N LEU A 146 -28.52 3.07 -9.10
CA LEU A 146 -27.14 2.56 -9.17
C LEU A 146 -26.26 3.61 -9.84
N LEU A 147 -25.18 4.00 -9.17
CA LEU A 147 -24.24 4.99 -9.65
C LEU A 147 -23.07 4.31 -10.38
N THR A 148 -22.48 4.99 -11.34
CA THR A 148 -21.26 4.61 -12.05
C THR A 148 -20.09 5.49 -11.63
N MET A 149 -18.89 5.22 -12.15
CA MET A 149 -17.69 6.00 -11.84
C MET A 149 -17.77 7.44 -12.32
N THR A 150 -18.50 7.71 -13.40
CA THR A 150 -18.64 9.03 -14.02
C THR A 150 -19.75 9.87 -13.41
N ASP A 151 -20.63 9.26 -12.61
CA ASP A 151 -21.72 9.99 -11.98
C ASP A 151 -21.21 10.95 -10.89
N ASN A 152 -21.81 12.14 -10.86
CA ASN A 152 -21.54 13.17 -9.84
C ASN A 152 -22.16 12.81 -8.48
N GLY A 153 -23.13 11.89 -8.46
CA GLY A 153 -23.74 11.40 -7.23
C GLY A 153 -22.73 10.63 -6.36
N ARG A 154 -23.00 10.58 -5.06
CA ARG A 154 -22.22 9.81 -4.08
C ARG A 154 -23.14 8.86 -3.34
N SER A 155 -22.72 7.60 -3.26
CA SER A 155 -23.40 6.58 -2.48
C SER A 155 -22.75 6.51 -1.10
N PRO A 156 -23.52 6.28 -0.01
CA PRO A 156 -22.96 6.01 1.30
C PRO A 156 -22.29 4.62 1.43
N SER A 157 -22.03 3.93 0.32
CA SER A 157 -21.28 2.67 0.27
C SER A 157 -19.77 2.89 0.38
N PHE A 158 -19.16 2.21 1.36
CA PHE A 158 -17.71 2.15 1.51
C PHE A 158 -17.09 1.50 0.26
N PHE A 159 -17.67 0.42 -0.25
CA PHE A 159 -17.11 -0.27 -1.42
C PHE A 159 -17.12 0.61 -2.67
N ALA A 160 -18.19 1.38 -2.89
CA ALA A 160 -18.26 2.33 -4.00
C ALA A 160 -17.14 3.39 -3.93
N GLU A 161 -16.94 3.99 -2.75
CA GLU A 161 -15.87 4.98 -2.56
C GLU A 161 -14.48 4.36 -2.60
N PHE A 162 -14.33 3.13 -2.11
CA PHE A 162 -13.08 2.38 -2.19
C PHE A 162 -12.70 2.10 -3.65
N ILE A 163 -13.64 1.66 -4.49
CA ILE A 163 -13.43 1.49 -5.94
C ILE A 163 -13.00 2.82 -6.60
N ARG A 164 -13.65 3.94 -6.23
CA ARG A 164 -13.33 5.27 -6.76
C ARG A 164 -11.88 5.68 -6.46
N ILE A 165 -11.47 5.63 -5.20
CA ILE A 165 -10.11 5.99 -4.82
C ILE A 165 -9.08 5.00 -5.38
N PHE A 166 -9.44 3.71 -5.51
CA PHE A 166 -8.57 2.72 -6.10
C PHE A 166 -8.32 2.96 -7.60
N ASN A 167 -9.33 3.44 -8.34
CA ASN A 167 -9.13 3.86 -9.72
C ASN A 167 -8.24 5.12 -9.84
N LEU A 168 -8.33 6.04 -8.88
CA LEU A 168 -7.42 7.19 -8.80
C LEU A 168 -5.99 6.73 -8.50
N TRP A 169 -5.81 5.77 -7.59
CA TRP A 169 -4.51 5.12 -7.36
C TRP A 169 -3.94 4.53 -8.65
N GLN A 170 -4.75 3.79 -9.42
CA GLN A 170 -4.31 3.27 -10.72
C GLN A 170 -3.87 4.39 -11.67
N ALA A 171 -4.63 5.48 -11.75
CA ALA A 171 -4.26 6.61 -12.61
C ALA A 171 -2.95 7.29 -12.17
N VAL A 172 -2.68 7.36 -10.86
CA VAL A 172 -1.40 7.85 -10.32
C VAL A 172 -0.27 6.87 -10.63
N HIS A 173 -0.48 5.58 -10.39
CA HIS A 173 0.51 4.53 -10.67
C HIS A 173 0.93 4.52 -12.15
N MET A 174 -0.05 4.56 -13.08
CA MET A 174 0.20 4.69 -14.52
C MET A 174 0.98 5.96 -14.88
N PHE A 175 0.66 7.10 -14.23
CA PHE A 175 1.39 8.35 -14.45
C PHE A 175 2.85 8.25 -14.00
N VAL A 176 3.11 7.64 -12.85
CA VAL A 176 4.47 7.52 -12.30
C VAL A 176 5.34 6.56 -13.12
N GLN A 177 4.73 5.56 -13.75
CA GLN A 177 5.39 4.66 -14.70
C GLN A 177 5.61 5.27 -16.09
N ASP A 178 4.89 6.34 -16.45
CA ASP A 178 5.00 6.95 -17.78
C ASP A 178 6.31 7.72 -17.94
N THR A 179 7.27 7.08 -18.60
CA THR A 179 8.58 7.66 -18.90
C THR A 179 8.57 8.63 -20.07
N LYS A 180 7.44 8.84 -20.74
CA LYS A 180 7.32 9.73 -21.91
C LYS A 180 6.96 11.17 -21.51
N LEU A 181 6.43 11.38 -20.31
CA LEU A 181 6.04 12.70 -19.82
C LEU A 181 7.24 13.43 -19.19
N HIS A 182 7.46 14.67 -19.62
CA HIS A 182 8.57 15.50 -19.18
C HIS A 182 8.13 16.93 -18.85
N GLY A 183 8.90 17.63 -18.02
CA GLY A 183 8.76 19.06 -17.75
C GLY A 183 7.32 19.54 -17.47
N ASP A 184 6.82 20.44 -18.32
CA ASP A 184 5.51 21.10 -18.15
C ASP A 184 4.33 20.16 -18.40
N ASP A 185 4.45 19.20 -19.33
CA ASP A 185 3.41 18.19 -19.59
C ASP A 185 3.22 17.29 -18.36
N LYS A 186 4.34 16.87 -17.76
CA LYS A 186 4.34 16.11 -16.51
C LYS A 186 3.69 16.90 -15.38
N SER A 187 4.05 18.18 -15.24
CA SER A 187 3.50 19.07 -14.21
C SER A 187 1.99 19.28 -14.38
N THR A 188 1.52 19.49 -15.61
CA THR A 188 0.09 19.67 -15.94
C THR A 188 -0.72 18.41 -15.64
N LYS A 189 -0.21 17.24 -16.03
CA LYS A 189 -0.88 15.97 -15.75
C LYS A 189 -0.96 15.68 -14.26
N MET A 190 0.10 16.01 -13.52
CA MET A 190 0.16 15.85 -12.07
C MET A 190 -0.87 16.74 -11.36
N GLN A 191 -0.97 18.02 -11.73
CA GLN A 191 -1.99 18.94 -11.21
C GLN A 191 -3.42 18.44 -11.49
N SER A 192 -3.66 17.85 -12.66
CA SER A 192 -4.96 17.26 -13.00
C SER A 192 -5.31 16.06 -12.09
N LEU A 193 -4.34 15.21 -11.76
CA LEU A 193 -4.53 14.08 -10.85
C LEU A 193 -4.75 14.54 -9.41
N ASP A 194 -3.96 15.49 -8.94
CA ASP A 194 -4.10 16.16 -7.64
C ASP A 194 -5.52 16.74 -7.47
N ALA A 195 -5.98 17.53 -8.46
CA ALA A 195 -7.31 18.14 -8.43
C ALA A 195 -8.43 17.08 -8.35
N ARG A 196 -8.28 15.95 -9.05
CA ARG A 196 -9.23 14.83 -9.01
C ARG A 196 -9.26 14.12 -7.65
N LEU A 197 -8.09 13.95 -7.01
CA LEU A 197 -7.98 13.37 -5.66
C LEU A 197 -8.66 14.28 -4.64
N HIS A 198 -8.39 15.58 -4.68
CA HIS A 198 -9.04 16.54 -3.79
C HIS A 198 -10.54 16.66 -4.04
N GLU A 199 -10.99 16.60 -5.29
CA GLU A 199 -12.42 16.58 -5.62
C GLU A 199 -13.10 15.33 -5.09
N TRP A 200 -12.46 14.15 -5.18
CA TRP A 200 -12.98 12.95 -4.55
C TRP A 200 -13.14 13.13 -3.03
N ASN A 201 -12.10 13.63 -2.35
CA ASN A 201 -12.11 13.81 -0.90
C ASN A 201 -13.16 14.84 -0.44
N ARG A 202 -13.36 15.93 -1.18
CA ARG A 202 -14.40 16.95 -0.88
C ARG A 202 -15.81 16.39 -0.96
N ASN A 203 -16.04 15.42 -1.84
CA ASN A 203 -17.34 14.79 -2.06
C ASN A 203 -17.50 13.49 -1.25
N LEU A 204 -16.60 13.19 -0.33
CA LEU A 204 -16.70 11.97 0.48
C LEU A 204 -17.94 12.07 1.39
N PRO A 205 -18.79 11.02 1.48
CA PRO A 205 -19.93 11.01 2.38
C PRO A 205 -19.53 11.31 3.83
N SER A 206 -20.35 12.08 4.55
CA SER A 206 -20.04 12.56 5.91
C SER A 206 -19.68 11.45 6.91
N ARG A 207 -20.26 10.26 6.75
CA ARG A 207 -19.97 9.06 7.56
C ARG A 207 -18.53 8.55 7.43
N PHE A 208 -17.85 8.90 6.33
CA PHE A 208 -16.47 8.46 6.05
C PHE A 208 -15.42 9.56 6.31
N LEU A 209 -15.83 10.73 6.81
CA LEU A 209 -14.89 11.79 7.17
C LEU A 209 -14.10 11.39 8.43
N LEU A 210 -12.79 11.62 8.41
CA LEU A 210 -11.93 11.41 9.57
C LEU A 210 -12.14 12.53 10.59
N THR A 211 -13.06 12.32 11.52
CA THR A 211 -13.39 13.27 12.60
C THR A 211 -13.39 12.57 13.95
N PRO A 212 -13.07 13.26 15.06
CA PRO A 212 -13.14 12.65 16.39
C PRO A 212 -14.50 12.02 16.72
N SER A 213 -15.60 12.63 16.24
CA SER A 213 -16.95 12.09 16.39
C SER A 213 -17.14 10.77 15.64
N ASN A 214 -16.69 10.70 14.37
CA ASN A 214 -16.84 9.48 13.58
C ASN A 214 -15.96 8.34 14.09
N ILE A 215 -14.80 8.63 14.69
CA ILE A 215 -13.93 7.59 15.25
C ILE A 215 -14.44 7.13 16.63
N GLY A 216 -14.79 8.08 17.51
CA GLY A 216 -15.08 7.80 18.92
C GLY A 216 -16.37 7.02 19.19
N SER A 217 -17.35 7.04 18.27
CA SER A 217 -18.63 6.34 18.42
C SER A 217 -18.83 5.19 17.43
N ALA A 218 -17.86 4.90 16.57
CA ALA A 218 -17.98 3.90 15.52
C ALA A 218 -17.57 2.50 15.99
N SER A 219 -18.11 1.48 15.33
CA SER A 219 -17.57 0.12 15.44
C SER A 219 -16.16 0.05 14.85
N SER A 220 -15.36 -0.93 15.27
CA SER A 220 -14.02 -1.16 14.72
C SER A 220 -14.00 -1.31 13.20
N VAL A 221 -15.06 -1.87 12.61
CA VAL A 221 -15.23 -2.01 11.15
C VAL A 221 -15.40 -0.66 10.47
N ILE A 222 -16.19 0.25 11.02
CA ILE A 222 -16.37 1.59 10.44
C ILE A 222 -15.10 2.42 10.58
N VAL A 223 -14.41 2.33 11.73
CA VAL A 223 -13.09 2.96 11.92
C VAL A 223 -12.11 2.47 10.87
N ALA A 224 -12.05 1.15 10.64
CA ALA A 224 -11.23 0.54 9.60
C ALA A 224 -11.52 1.12 8.21
N GLN A 225 -12.79 1.26 7.85
CA GLN A 225 -13.23 1.81 6.57
C GLN A 225 -12.79 3.27 6.39
N ILE A 226 -13.02 4.11 7.41
CA ILE A 226 -12.59 5.51 7.41
C ILE A 226 -11.08 5.58 7.22
N VAL A 227 -10.32 4.91 8.09
CA VAL A 227 -8.85 4.92 8.05
C VAL A 227 -8.36 4.47 6.68
N LEU A 228 -8.90 3.39 6.13
CA LEU A 228 -8.45 2.85 4.86
C LEU A 228 -8.67 3.84 3.70
N LEU A 229 -9.80 4.54 3.64
CA LEU A 229 -10.08 5.55 2.62
C LEU A 229 -9.10 6.74 2.71
N HIS A 230 -8.87 7.26 3.92
CA HIS A 230 -7.96 8.39 4.13
C HIS A 230 -6.49 8.02 3.88
N ILE A 231 -6.07 6.80 4.25
CA ILE A 231 -4.74 6.29 3.93
C ILE A 231 -4.54 6.16 2.42
N HIS A 232 -5.52 5.63 1.67
CA HIS A 232 -5.41 5.56 0.21
C HIS A 232 -5.30 6.95 -0.42
N PHE A 233 -6.12 7.90 0.04
CA PHE A 233 -6.08 9.28 -0.42
C PHE A 233 -4.71 9.94 -0.23
N HIS A 234 -4.18 9.90 0.99
CA HIS A 234 -2.87 10.49 1.27
C HIS A 234 -1.75 9.74 0.58
N GLN A 235 -1.82 8.41 0.47
CA GLN A 235 -0.81 7.62 -0.23
C GLN A 235 -0.77 7.92 -1.74
N CYS A 236 -1.92 8.15 -2.37
CA CYS A 236 -1.97 8.61 -3.77
C CYS A 236 -1.20 9.92 -3.93
N LEU A 237 -1.41 10.89 -3.05
CA LEU A 237 -0.74 12.20 -3.11
C LEU A 237 0.76 12.08 -2.79
N CYS A 238 1.15 11.27 -1.78
CA CYS A 238 2.56 10.99 -1.50
C CYS A 238 3.29 10.42 -2.72
N VAL A 239 2.72 9.42 -3.39
CA VAL A 239 3.33 8.81 -4.57
C VAL A 239 3.35 9.78 -5.76
N LEU A 240 2.25 10.50 -5.98
CA LEU A 240 2.14 11.48 -7.06
C LEU A 240 3.24 12.55 -6.95
N HIS A 241 3.36 13.20 -5.79
CA HIS A 241 4.30 14.30 -5.59
C HIS A 241 5.74 13.84 -5.36
N SER A 242 5.98 12.69 -4.72
CA SER A 242 7.35 12.17 -4.56
C SER A 242 7.99 11.78 -5.90
N SER A 243 7.19 11.46 -6.93
CA SER A 243 7.68 11.06 -8.25
C SER A 243 8.62 12.06 -8.94
N VAL A 244 8.57 13.34 -8.55
CA VAL A 244 9.42 14.44 -9.03
C VAL A 244 10.43 14.94 -7.99
N VAL A 245 10.58 14.26 -6.85
CA VAL A 245 11.46 14.65 -5.75
C VAL A 245 12.48 13.54 -5.50
N PRO A 246 13.68 13.62 -6.10
CA PRO A 246 14.72 12.60 -5.95
C PRO A 246 15.17 12.36 -4.52
N LEU A 247 15.19 13.39 -3.67
CA LEU A 247 15.48 13.27 -2.24
C LEU A 247 14.62 12.20 -1.55
N PHE A 248 13.37 12.00 -2.00
CA PHE A 248 12.45 11.01 -1.42
C PHE A 248 12.43 9.68 -2.15
N THR A 249 12.93 9.62 -3.38
CA THR A 249 12.70 8.49 -4.29
C THR A 249 13.97 7.91 -4.89
N PHE A 250 15.14 8.47 -4.56
CA PHE A 250 16.43 8.00 -5.03
C PHE A 250 16.53 7.93 -6.56
N GLY A 251 15.82 8.82 -7.25
CA GLY A 251 15.78 8.90 -8.71
C GLY A 251 16.82 9.86 -9.29
N ALA A 252 16.85 9.97 -10.61
CA ALA A 252 17.60 11.02 -11.29
C ALA A 252 17.00 12.41 -10.98
N ALA A 253 17.82 13.46 -11.14
CA ALA A 253 17.40 14.85 -11.00
C ALA A 253 16.11 15.14 -11.79
N SER A 254 15.21 15.91 -11.18
CA SER A 254 13.93 16.23 -11.80
C SER A 254 14.08 17.19 -12.97
N ASP A 255 13.28 16.97 -14.00
CA ASP A 255 13.15 17.79 -15.19
C ASP A 255 12.01 18.83 -15.11
N VAL A 256 11.30 18.90 -13.98
CA VAL A 256 10.23 19.88 -13.74
C VAL A 256 10.78 21.20 -13.21
N GLN A 257 9.97 22.25 -13.27
CA GLN A 257 10.36 23.58 -12.76
C GLN A 257 10.71 23.54 -11.26
N PRO A 258 11.83 24.16 -10.83
CA PRO A 258 12.28 24.20 -9.44
C PRO A 258 11.19 24.56 -8.41
N HIS A 259 10.38 25.57 -8.72
CA HIS A 259 9.30 26.01 -7.85
C HIS A 259 8.23 24.93 -7.69
N PHE A 260 7.86 24.26 -8.80
CA PHE A 260 6.88 23.18 -8.80
C PHE A 260 7.40 21.95 -8.03
N GLN A 261 8.68 21.62 -8.19
CA GLN A 261 9.34 20.58 -7.41
C GLN A 261 9.29 20.88 -5.90
N SER A 262 9.61 22.11 -5.50
CA SER A 262 9.59 22.54 -4.11
C SER A 262 8.19 22.44 -3.48
N VAL A 263 7.16 22.91 -4.18
CA VAL A 263 5.76 22.77 -3.75
C VAL A 263 5.35 21.30 -3.64
N SER A 264 5.74 20.48 -4.62
CA SER A 264 5.46 19.04 -4.59
C SER A 264 6.14 18.34 -3.42
N ALA A 265 7.39 18.69 -3.14
CA ALA A 265 8.12 18.15 -2.00
C ALA A 265 7.41 18.49 -0.67
N GLN A 266 6.88 19.71 -0.55
CA GLN A 266 6.12 20.13 0.62
C GLN A 266 4.80 19.37 0.76
N LEU A 267 4.02 19.25 -0.32
CA LEU A 267 2.76 18.49 -0.31
C LEU A 267 2.99 17.03 0.06
N CYS A 268 4.03 16.41 -0.51
CA CYS A 268 4.41 15.03 -0.19
C CYS A 268 4.72 14.85 1.30
N PHE A 269 5.55 15.74 1.87
CA PHE A 269 5.88 15.74 3.29
C PHE A 269 4.65 15.93 4.18
N ASP A 270 3.76 16.85 3.82
CA ASP A 270 2.51 17.09 4.55
C ASP A 270 1.59 15.87 4.52
N HIS A 271 1.46 15.18 3.39
CA HIS A 271 0.67 13.94 3.31
C HIS A 271 1.32 12.77 4.06
N ALA A 272 2.65 12.68 4.11
CA ALA A 272 3.33 11.70 4.97
C ALA A 272 3.06 11.96 6.47
N ASN A 273 2.98 13.23 6.88
CA ASN A 273 2.56 13.61 8.24
C ASN A 273 1.10 13.19 8.52
N GLN A 274 0.19 13.38 7.55
CA GLN A 274 -1.21 12.99 7.70
C GLN A 274 -1.41 11.47 7.78
N ILE A 275 -0.64 10.69 7.02
CA ILE A 275 -0.60 9.22 7.14
C ILE A 275 -0.22 8.82 8.57
N SER A 276 0.89 9.38 9.08
CA SER A 276 1.39 9.07 10.42
C SER A 276 0.37 9.45 11.51
N SER A 277 -0.26 10.63 11.38
CA SER A 277 -1.31 11.10 12.31
C SER A 277 -2.55 10.19 12.27
N THR A 278 -2.93 9.71 11.08
CA THR A 278 -4.05 8.77 10.92
C THR A 278 -3.76 7.43 11.60
N PHE A 279 -2.50 6.95 11.54
CA PHE A 279 -2.10 5.75 12.26
C PHE A 279 -2.13 5.92 13.77
N GLU A 280 -1.74 7.07 14.31
CA GLU A 280 -1.84 7.31 15.76
C GLU A 280 -3.29 7.18 16.24
N LEU A 281 -4.25 7.72 15.49
CA LEU A 281 -5.68 7.68 15.83
C LEU A 281 -6.27 6.27 15.84
N ALA A 282 -5.73 5.35 15.02
CA ALA A 282 -6.29 4.01 14.81
C ALA A 282 -5.23 2.90 15.02
N LEU A 283 -4.26 3.15 15.90
CA LEU A 283 -3.04 2.35 15.94
C LEU A 283 -3.29 0.87 16.22
N ASP A 284 -4.18 0.56 17.16
CA ASP A 284 -4.55 -0.83 17.49
C ASP A 284 -5.11 -1.56 16.26
N TRP A 285 -6.02 -0.92 15.52
CA TRP A 285 -6.53 -1.49 14.27
C TRP A 285 -5.42 -1.63 13.22
N CYS A 286 -4.59 -0.60 13.05
CA CYS A 286 -3.48 -0.60 12.10
C CYS A 286 -2.48 -1.73 12.36
N THR A 287 -2.15 -2.01 13.62
CA THR A 287 -1.19 -3.07 13.97
C THR A 287 -1.82 -4.46 13.94
N SER A 288 -3.11 -4.56 14.29
CA SER A 288 -3.75 -5.85 14.59
C SER A 288 -4.65 -6.34 13.46
N HIS A 289 -5.03 -5.52 12.48
CA HIS A 289 -6.01 -5.89 11.45
C HIS A 289 -5.75 -5.32 10.04
N ALA A 290 -4.79 -4.41 9.87
CA ALA A 290 -4.62 -3.74 8.59
C ALA A 290 -4.09 -4.64 7.46
N TYR A 291 -4.39 -4.19 6.25
CA TYR A 291 -4.00 -4.81 4.99
C TYR A 291 -2.58 -4.40 4.58
N GLY A 292 -1.96 -5.16 3.66
CA GLY A 292 -0.59 -4.90 3.20
C GLY A 292 -0.37 -3.49 2.66
N PHE A 293 -1.37 -2.91 1.97
CA PHE A 293 -1.30 -1.54 1.46
C PHE A 293 -1.09 -0.48 2.57
N VAL A 294 -1.64 -0.71 3.77
CA VAL A 294 -1.43 0.18 4.92
C VAL A 294 0.03 0.12 5.39
N GLY A 295 0.62 -1.07 5.43
CA GLY A 295 2.05 -1.24 5.72
C GLY A 295 2.94 -0.60 4.65
N TYR A 296 2.54 -0.67 3.38
CA TYR A 296 3.22 0.04 2.29
C TYR A 296 3.12 1.56 2.43
N ALA A 297 1.96 2.11 2.77
CA ALA A 297 1.80 3.54 3.00
C ALA A 297 2.67 4.03 4.17
N ALA A 298 2.75 3.24 5.25
CA ALA A 298 3.67 3.50 6.36
C ALA A 298 5.14 3.46 5.92
N TYR A 299 5.52 2.51 5.08
CA TYR A 299 6.86 2.43 4.49
C TYR A 299 7.19 3.69 3.66
N CYS A 300 6.31 4.11 2.74
CA CYS A 300 6.52 5.32 1.92
C CYS A 300 6.59 6.58 2.78
N ALA A 301 5.70 6.72 3.76
CA ALA A 301 5.72 7.85 4.70
C ALA A 301 7.04 7.88 5.48
N THR A 302 7.54 6.74 5.95
CA THR A 302 8.86 6.65 6.59
C THR A 302 9.99 7.09 5.64
N ALA A 303 10.00 6.61 4.38
CA ALA A 303 11.02 6.99 3.41
C ALA A 303 11.08 8.50 3.16
N ILE A 304 9.93 9.17 3.10
CA ILE A 304 9.82 10.64 2.95
C ILE A 304 10.35 11.37 4.19
N GLN A 305 10.21 10.79 5.39
CA GLN A 305 10.61 11.41 6.66
C GLN A 305 12.08 11.20 7.00
N LEU A 306 12.73 10.14 6.49
CA LEU A 306 14.12 9.81 6.81
C LEU A 306 15.13 10.94 6.57
N PRO A 307 15.10 11.68 5.44
CA PRO A 307 16.00 12.82 5.23
C PRO A 307 15.91 13.90 6.32
N PHE A 308 14.73 14.05 6.94
CA PHE A 308 14.45 15.10 7.91
C PHE A 308 14.90 14.76 9.33
N LEU A 309 15.40 13.55 9.60
CA LEU A 309 16.03 13.21 10.88
C LEU A 309 17.27 14.08 11.17
N GLN A 310 17.97 14.52 10.12
CA GLN A 310 19.13 15.40 10.20
C GLN A 310 18.78 16.87 9.85
N CYS A 311 17.50 17.24 9.95
CA CYS A 311 17.09 18.64 9.73
C CYS A 311 17.60 19.52 10.88
N SER A 312 18.11 20.71 10.52
CA SER A 312 18.61 21.70 11.48
C SER A 312 17.49 22.33 12.31
N ASP A 313 16.25 22.34 11.80
CA ASP A 313 15.07 22.70 12.58
C ASP A 313 14.66 21.53 13.48
N GLU A 314 14.87 21.69 14.78
CA GLU A 314 14.52 20.71 15.82
C GLU A 314 13.04 20.31 15.78
N THR A 315 12.14 21.23 15.42
CA THR A 315 10.70 20.95 15.35
C THR A 315 10.39 19.95 14.23
N ILE A 316 11.11 20.04 13.12
CA ILE A 316 10.95 19.17 11.96
C ILE A 316 11.59 17.82 12.26
N SER A 317 12.81 17.79 12.78
CA SER A 317 13.51 16.54 13.08
C SER A 317 12.83 15.72 14.18
N LEU A 318 12.34 16.35 15.26
CA LEU A 318 11.56 15.68 16.30
C LEU A 318 10.25 15.10 15.77
N ARG A 319 9.58 15.81 14.85
CA ARG A 319 8.35 15.33 14.23
C ARG A 319 8.61 14.15 13.29
N ALA A 320 9.66 14.24 12.48
CA ALA A 320 10.08 13.13 11.63
C ALA A 320 10.39 11.88 12.48
N LEU A 321 11.09 12.05 13.61
CA LEU A 321 11.36 10.96 14.55
C LEU A 321 10.08 10.34 15.12
N ALA A 322 9.12 11.16 15.59
CA ALA A 322 7.85 10.69 16.11
C ALA A 322 7.03 9.92 15.05
N ASN A 323 6.91 10.49 13.85
CA ASN A 323 6.20 9.86 12.73
C ASN A 323 6.82 8.52 12.35
N ILE A 324 8.16 8.46 12.23
CA ILE A 324 8.87 7.22 11.91
C ILE A 324 8.61 6.16 12.99
N ALA A 325 8.57 6.54 14.27
CA ALA A 325 8.27 5.62 15.35
C ALA A 325 6.85 5.01 15.23
N VAL A 326 5.85 5.83 14.90
CA VAL A 326 4.47 5.36 14.67
C VAL A 326 4.40 4.45 13.45
N ASN A 327 4.97 4.88 12.33
CA ASN A 327 4.97 4.12 11.08
C ASN A 327 5.64 2.76 11.28
N ASN A 328 6.77 2.70 11.99
CA ASN A 328 7.47 1.45 12.28
C ASN A 328 6.61 0.48 13.11
N ARG A 329 5.79 0.98 14.06
CA ARG A 329 4.84 0.13 14.80
C ARG A 329 3.80 -0.49 13.87
N VAL A 330 3.25 0.30 12.95
CA VAL A 330 2.30 -0.18 11.94
C VAL A 330 2.96 -1.21 11.02
N ILE A 331 4.13 -0.90 10.45
CA ILE A 331 4.89 -1.80 9.58
C ILE A 331 5.14 -3.12 10.30
N HIS A 332 5.65 -3.08 11.54
CA HIS A 332 5.92 -4.26 12.33
C HIS A 332 4.65 -5.10 12.59
N GLY A 333 3.53 -4.47 12.94
CA GLY A 333 2.25 -5.16 13.17
C GLY A 333 1.69 -5.82 11.91
N VAL A 334 1.79 -5.15 10.77
CA VAL A 334 1.34 -5.67 9.46
C VAL A 334 2.29 -6.75 8.94
N ALA A 335 3.60 -6.60 9.13
CA ALA A 335 4.65 -7.55 8.71
C ALA A 335 4.46 -8.96 9.29
N LYS A 336 3.85 -9.08 10.47
CA LYS A 336 3.50 -10.39 11.08
C LYS A 336 2.62 -11.27 10.18
N ARG A 337 1.88 -10.67 9.24
CA ARG A 337 0.86 -11.34 8.43
C ARG A 337 1.02 -11.12 6.93
N TRP A 338 1.78 -10.10 6.55
CA TRP A 338 2.00 -9.70 5.18
C TRP A 338 3.49 -9.78 4.87
N ARG A 339 3.91 -10.86 4.19
CA ARG A 339 5.32 -11.08 3.84
C ARG A 339 5.92 -9.96 2.99
N PHE A 340 5.09 -9.33 2.15
CA PHE A 340 5.50 -8.14 1.41
C PHE A 340 5.98 -7.01 2.35
N VAL A 341 5.17 -6.69 3.37
CA VAL A 341 5.49 -5.65 4.35
C VAL A 341 6.68 -6.06 5.23
N ALA A 342 6.84 -7.36 5.54
CA ALA A 342 8.02 -7.85 6.24
C ALA A 342 9.32 -7.63 5.46
N GLY A 343 9.28 -7.66 4.12
CA GLY A 343 10.43 -7.28 3.31
C GLY A 343 10.67 -5.77 3.31
N LEU A 344 9.61 -4.96 3.26
CA LEU A 344 9.73 -3.50 3.39
C LEU A 344 10.29 -3.07 4.77
N GLU A 345 9.95 -3.78 5.84
CA GLU A 345 10.48 -3.54 7.19
C GLU A 345 12.01 -3.69 7.24
N LYS A 346 12.56 -4.69 6.53
CA LYS A 346 14.01 -4.85 6.38
C LYS A 346 14.61 -3.68 5.62
N HIS A 347 13.96 -3.29 4.52
CA HIS A 347 14.46 -2.23 3.65
C HIS A 347 14.52 -0.85 4.30
N ILE A 348 13.60 -0.53 5.20
CA ILE A 348 13.67 0.72 5.98
C ILE A 348 14.98 0.84 6.76
N LYS A 349 15.52 -0.27 7.27
CA LYS A 349 16.79 -0.26 8.00
C LYS A 349 17.94 0.16 7.07
N VAL A 350 17.94 -0.33 5.84
CA VAL A 350 18.93 0.03 4.82
C VAL A 350 18.79 1.49 4.41
N LEU A 351 17.56 1.98 4.19
CA LEU A 351 17.30 3.40 3.89
C LEU A 351 17.77 4.31 5.03
N ARG A 352 17.49 3.93 6.29
CA ARG A 352 17.95 4.70 7.46
C ARG A 352 19.48 4.75 7.51
N GLN A 353 20.16 3.61 7.35
CA GLN A 353 21.62 3.57 7.32
C GLN A 353 22.21 4.46 6.23
N TYR A 354 21.58 4.48 5.05
CA TYR A 354 21.97 5.37 3.97
C TYR A 354 21.89 6.84 4.38
N HIS A 355 20.76 7.30 4.92
CA HIS A 355 20.60 8.69 5.35
C HIS A 355 21.50 9.04 6.54
N GLU A 356 21.73 8.12 7.47
CA GLU A 356 22.66 8.35 8.59
C GLU A 356 24.10 8.52 8.12
N SER A 357 24.54 7.73 7.13
CA SER A 357 25.93 7.69 6.67
C SER A 357 26.23 8.71 5.56
N TYR A 358 25.24 9.01 4.70
CA TYR A 358 25.42 9.76 3.47
C TYR A 358 24.36 10.83 3.23
N GLY A 359 23.42 11.01 4.15
CA GLY A 359 22.44 12.10 4.10
C GLY A 359 23.11 13.46 4.32
N SER A 360 22.58 14.48 3.65
CA SER A 360 22.97 15.86 3.88
C SER A 360 22.12 16.48 4.99
N THR A 361 22.73 17.39 5.76
CA THR A 361 21.98 18.20 6.73
C THR A 361 21.04 19.15 6.00
N LEU A 362 19.74 18.98 6.22
CA LEU A 362 18.71 19.84 5.65
C LEU A 362 18.50 21.08 6.53
N ALA A 363 18.30 22.24 5.93
CA ALA A 363 18.18 23.50 6.68
C ALA A 363 16.76 23.78 7.17
N ASP A 364 15.73 23.29 6.47
CA ASP A 364 14.32 23.62 6.70
C ASP A 364 13.40 22.51 6.15
N ARG A 365 12.08 22.71 6.24
CA ARG A 365 11.05 21.94 5.54
C ARG A 365 11.21 22.03 4.02
N PRO A 366 10.59 21.12 3.23
CA PRO A 366 10.83 21.04 1.79
C PRO A 366 10.69 22.35 1.01
N VAL A 367 9.71 23.20 1.34
CA VAL A 367 9.52 24.48 0.62
C VAL A 367 10.67 25.49 0.85
N GLY A 368 11.41 25.34 1.95
CA GLY A 368 12.59 26.16 2.25
C GLY A 368 13.90 25.60 1.67
N LEU A 369 13.89 24.38 1.10
CA LEU A 369 15.09 23.75 0.58
C LEU A 369 15.42 24.25 -0.84
N PRO A 370 16.72 24.48 -1.15
CA PRO A 370 17.15 24.74 -2.51
C PRO A 370 16.97 23.48 -3.38
N SER A 371 16.78 23.68 -4.68
CA SER A 371 16.61 22.56 -5.63
C SER A 371 17.78 21.59 -5.64
N SER A 372 19.00 22.04 -5.31
CA SER A 372 20.16 21.14 -5.18
C SER A 372 19.94 20.08 -4.12
N GLN A 373 19.35 20.43 -2.96
CA GLN A 373 19.07 19.48 -1.88
C GLN A 373 17.87 18.57 -2.20
N LEU A 374 16.86 19.08 -2.92
CA LEU A 374 15.73 18.26 -3.37
C LEU A 374 16.11 17.21 -4.43
N ASN A 375 17.21 17.45 -5.16
CA ASN A 375 17.77 16.53 -6.15
C ASN A 375 18.98 15.76 -5.61
N GLU A 376 19.29 15.87 -4.32
CA GLU A 376 20.46 15.23 -3.72
C GLU A 376 20.19 13.75 -3.48
N SER A 377 20.72 12.91 -4.37
CA SER A 377 20.88 11.47 -4.14
C SER A 377 22.26 11.03 -4.64
N ASN A 378 23.01 10.30 -3.82
CA ASN A 378 24.36 9.80 -4.15
C ASN A 378 24.34 8.62 -5.17
N GLY A 379 23.37 8.62 -6.08
CA GLY A 379 23.08 7.57 -7.03
C GLY A 379 21.63 7.60 -7.50
N SER A 380 21.33 6.84 -8.55
CA SER A 380 19.97 6.53 -8.99
C SER A 380 19.72 5.05 -8.70
N PHE A 381 18.91 4.75 -7.70
CA PHE A 381 18.62 3.39 -7.26
C PHE A 381 17.27 2.95 -7.80
N THR A 382 17.26 2.20 -8.90
CA THR A 382 16.03 1.92 -9.65
C THR A 382 15.05 1.08 -8.84
N ARG A 383 15.55 0.11 -8.07
CA ARG A 383 14.71 -0.78 -7.27
C ARG A 383 14.20 -0.11 -6.01
N THR A 384 15.02 0.73 -5.38
CA THR A 384 14.59 1.58 -4.26
C THR A 384 13.56 2.60 -4.72
N ARG A 385 13.72 3.19 -5.90
CA ARG A 385 12.71 4.07 -6.49
C ARG A 385 11.38 3.33 -6.71
N ALA A 386 11.43 2.14 -7.30
CA ALA A 386 10.25 1.31 -7.49
C ALA A 386 9.58 0.92 -6.15
N SER A 387 10.36 0.66 -5.10
CA SER A 387 9.79 0.30 -3.80
C SER A 387 8.97 1.41 -3.17
N ILE A 388 9.28 2.66 -3.47
CA ILE A 388 8.57 3.84 -2.95
C ILE A 388 7.40 4.20 -3.85
N LEU A 389 7.55 4.06 -5.17
CA LEU A 389 6.59 4.56 -6.16
C LEU A 389 5.59 3.52 -6.65
N THR A 390 5.93 2.23 -6.57
CA THR A 390 5.20 1.19 -7.29
C THR A 390 5.00 -0.07 -6.44
N HIS A 391 4.11 0.02 -5.43
CA HIS A 391 3.65 -1.04 -4.52
C HIS A 391 4.04 -2.47 -4.93
N ASN A 392 3.26 -3.10 -5.83
CA ASN A 392 3.42 -4.51 -6.18
C ASN A 392 4.39 -4.76 -7.34
N ASP A 393 4.87 -3.73 -8.01
CA ASP A 393 5.73 -3.92 -9.17
C ASP A 393 7.05 -4.53 -8.75
N LEU A 394 7.54 -4.28 -7.53
CA LEU A 394 8.71 -4.96 -6.97
C LEU A 394 8.65 -6.48 -7.04
N ILE A 395 7.45 -7.05 -6.96
CA ILE A 395 7.22 -8.49 -6.99
C ILE A 395 7.15 -9.00 -8.44
N PHE A 396 6.59 -8.20 -9.34
CA PHE A 396 6.21 -8.63 -10.69
C PHE A 396 7.07 -8.01 -11.81
N SER A 397 8.02 -7.12 -11.51
CA SER A 397 8.81 -6.36 -12.50
C SER A 397 10.11 -7.02 -12.97
N THR A 398 10.35 -8.29 -12.64
CA THR A 398 11.41 -9.07 -13.27
C THR A 398 10.82 -9.97 -14.34
N LYS A 399 11.54 -10.15 -15.45
CA LYS A 399 11.18 -11.00 -16.61
C LYS A 399 10.94 -12.49 -16.27
N SER A 400 10.92 -12.83 -14.99
CA SER A 400 10.53 -14.09 -14.38
C SER A 400 9.93 -13.81 -13.00
N LEU A 401 8.87 -14.55 -12.65
CA LEU A 401 8.48 -14.74 -11.26
C LEU A 401 9.64 -15.45 -10.54
N PRO A 402 9.84 -15.26 -9.23
CA PRO A 402 10.90 -15.95 -8.53
C PRO A 402 10.76 -17.48 -8.67
N ASP A 403 11.91 -18.17 -8.78
CA ASP A 403 11.96 -19.59 -9.13
C ASP A 403 11.69 -20.54 -7.94
N ASP A 404 11.81 -20.08 -6.69
CA ASP A 404 11.70 -20.91 -5.48
C ASP A 404 10.44 -20.62 -4.65
N ASP A 405 9.78 -21.69 -4.20
CA ASP A 405 8.57 -21.65 -3.35
C ASP A 405 8.82 -21.06 -1.92
N ASN A 406 10.02 -20.50 -1.63
CA ASN A 406 10.47 -20.05 -0.30
C ASN A 406 10.80 -18.53 -0.23
N ASP A 407 10.08 -17.73 -1.02
CA ASP A 407 10.35 -16.33 -1.41
C ASP A 407 10.36 -15.22 -0.35
N SER A 408 10.30 -15.53 0.95
CA SER A 408 10.43 -14.48 1.98
C SER A 408 11.82 -13.81 2.00
N GLN A 409 12.80 -14.36 1.26
CA GLN A 409 14.16 -13.83 1.15
C GLN A 409 14.41 -12.93 -0.09
N HIS A 410 13.46 -12.79 -1.03
CA HIS A 410 13.76 -12.24 -2.37
C HIS A 410 12.97 -11.00 -2.81
N LEU A 411 12.40 -10.21 -1.88
CA LEU A 411 12.02 -8.83 -2.28
C LEU A 411 13.24 -8.05 -2.79
N ASN A 412 14.46 -8.43 -2.36
CA ASN A 412 15.78 -8.04 -2.88
C ASN A 412 15.92 -6.54 -3.20
N VAL A 413 15.10 -5.71 -2.52
CA VAL A 413 15.10 -4.25 -2.64
C VAL A 413 16.36 -3.69 -2.00
N ASP A 414 16.87 -4.41 -1.00
CA ASP A 414 18.06 -4.08 -0.24
C ASP A 414 19.34 -4.20 -1.05
N LYS A 415 19.48 -5.23 -1.91
CA LYS A 415 20.76 -5.57 -2.53
C LYS A 415 21.40 -4.46 -3.33
N GLU A 416 20.62 -3.66 -4.07
CA GLU A 416 21.18 -2.52 -4.81
C GLU A 416 21.85 -1.50 -3.88
N LEU A 417 21.20 -1.20 -2.75
CA LEU A 417 21.67 -0.22 -1.78
C LEU A 417 22.71 -0.82 -0.80
N GLU A 418 22.54 -2.06 -0.37
CA GLU A 418 23.49 -2.81 0.46
C GLU A 418 24.82 -3.04 -0.26
N GLU A 419 24.80 -3.45 -1.53
CA GLU A 419 26.02 -3.58 -2.35
C GLU A 419 26.71 -2.22 -2.50
N TRP A 420 25.94 -1.15 -2.69
CA TRP A 420 26.49 0.20 -2.74
C TRP A 420 27.13 0.60 -1.40
N LEU A 421 26.45 0.40 -0.27
CA LEU A 421 26.96 0.69 1.07
C LEU A 421 28.24 -0.11 1.37
N GLN A 422 28.27 -1.39 1.03
CA GLN A 422 29.45 -2.25 1.20
C GLN A 422 30.63 -1.78 0.34
N ASN A 423 30.39 -1.42 -0.92
CA ASN A 423 31.42 -0.89 -1.80
C ASN A 423 31.98 0.43 -1.26
N GLN A 424 31.13 1.35 -0.82
CA GLN A 424 31.58 2.62 -0.23
C GLN A 424 32.41 2.40 1.05
N ALA A 425 31.98 1.50 1.94
CA ALA A 425 32.71 1.15 3.15
C ALA A 425 34.12 0.61 2.83
N MET A 426 34.25 -0.23 1.80
CA MET A 426 35.55 -0.72 1.32
C MET A 426 36.44 0.39 0.74
N PHE A 427 35.86 1.37 0.03
CA PHE A 427 36.60 2.53 -0.49
C PHE A 427 37.11 3.45 0.62
N THR A 428 36.33 3.68 1.68
CA THR A 428 36.80 4.43 2.87
C THR A 428 37.91 3.72 3.64
N GLN A 429 37.94 2.37 3.64
CA GLN A 429 39.04 1.59 4.24
C GLN A 429 40.35 1.67 3.44
N HIS A 430 40.32 1.99 2.14
CA HIS A 430 41.52 2.09 1.31
C HIS A 430 42.18 3.48 1.27
N PHE A 431 41.57 4.51 1.88
CA PHE A 431 42.06 5.89 1.83
C PHE A 431 42.08 6.64 3.17
N GLY A 432 42.21 5.94 4.31
CA GLY A 432 42.28 6.61 5.60
C GLY A 432 42.78 5.75 6.75
N ASP A 433 44.09 5.45 6.77
CA ASP A 433 44.80 5.28 8.05
C ASP A 433 45.02 6.68 8.65
N SER A 434 44.05 7.13 9.43
CA SER A 434 44.22 8.21 10.40
C SER A 434 43.27 7.93 11.56
N ASP A 435 43.86 7.50 12.67
CA ASP A 435 43.25 7.31 13.98
C ASP A 435 42.22 8.40 14.33
N TYR A 436 40.97 8.00 14.55
CA TYR A 436 40.12 8.60 15.59
C TYR A 436 39.23 7.53 16.25
N MET A 437 39.26 7.61 17.59
CA MET A 437 38.66 6.74 18.59
C MET A 437 37.13 6.67 18.62
N GLN A 438 36.65 5.47 18.96
CA GLN A 438 35.61 5.15 19.97
C GLN A 438 34.50 6.17 20.30
N CYS A 439 33.28 5.83 19.90
CA CYS A 439 32.08 5.75 20.75
C CYS A 439 31.28 4.58 20.16
N GLY A 440 31.00 3.48 20.85
CA GLY A 440 30.32 3.40 22.14
C GLY A 440 29.01 2.64 21.88
N LEU A 441 29.06 1.32 22.08
CA LEU A 441 27.94 0.36 22.08
C LEU A 441 26.60 0.95 22.52
N LEU A 442 25.51 0.58 21.83
CA LEU A 442 24.23 0.22 22.45
C LEU A 442 23.42 -0.65 21.45
N LEU A 443 23.75 -1.95 21.46
CA LEU A 443 22.89 -3.03 21.02
C LEU A 443 22.04 -3.47 22.23
N GLU A 444 20.71 -3.27 22.13
CA GLU A 444 19.62 -3.96 22.87
C GLU A 444 19.60 -3.88 24.43
N PRO A 445 18.52 -4.25 25.16
CA PRO A 445 17.30 -4.98 24.78
C PRO A 445 15.97 -4.42 25.31
N PHE A 446 14.83 -4.86 24.75
CA PHE A 446 13.56 -4.90 25.51
C PHE A 446 12.77 -6.18 25.20
N TYR A 447 13.03 -7.19 26.03
CA TYR A 447 12.04 -8.15 26.52
C TYR A 447 11.92 -7.95 28.03
N LEU A 448 10.69 -8.04 28.54
CA LEU A 448 10.21 -8.15 29.94
C LEU A 448 9.34 -6.98 30.40
N LEU A 449 8.04 -7.25 30.48
CA LEU A 449 7.30 -7.23 31.75
C LEU A 449 6.03 -8.09 31.59
N ASP A 450 6.17 -9.35 31.96
CA ASP A 450 5.07 -10.19 32.44
C ASP A 450 5.04 -10.17 33.98
N ASP A 451 3.85 -10.45 34.51
CA ASP A 451 3.48 -10.86 35.87
C ASP A 451 3.22 -9.77 36.95
N LEU A 452 1.93 -9.59 37.35
CA LEU A 452 1.29 -10.41 38.41
C LEU A 452 -0.16 -9.96 38.73
N ASN A 453 -1.08 -10.94 38.56
CA ASN A 453 -2.22 -11.33 39.43
C ASN A 453 -3.40 -10.37 39.75
N VAL A 454 -4.64 -10.85 39.50
CA VAL A 454 -5.56 -11.48 40.50
C VAL A 454 -7.02 -11.47 39.94
N PHE A 455 -7.59 -12.64 39.63
CA PHE A 455 -9.06 -12.91 39.52
C PHE A 455 -9.78 -12.60 40.87
N PRO A 456 -11.13 -12.44 40.99
CA PRO A 456 -12.23 -13.01 40.19
C PRO A 456 -13.29 -11.94 39.78
N SER A 457 -14.31 -12.17 38.95
CA SER A 457 -15.19 -13.33 38.69
C SER A 457 -15.85 -13.19 37.32
#